data_AF-A0A2S9Z3V0-F1
#
_entry.id   AF-A0A2S9Z3V0-F1
#
_cell.length_a   1.000
_cell.length_b   1.000
_cell.length_c   1.000
_cell.angle_alpha   90.00
_cell.angle_beta   90.00
_cell.angle_gamma   90.00
#
_symmetry.space_group_name_H-M   'P 1'
#
loop_
_entity.id
_entity.type
_entity.pdbx_description
1 polymer ?
#
loop_
_entity_poly.entity_id
_entity_poly.type
_entity_poly.pdbx_seq_one_letter_code
_entity_poly.pdbx_strand_id
1 'polypeptide(L)'
;MSRHSNGRAQFRVALWPIVTLVVVTALVASVIGWMSLRNSARAEHAATAACSEGNLNLPVYSDARQNVVDQILRAYSSSAPRSGDYCVTAVRVESLAEAAIVISSAPTDALESTITSAQRATATSENRWPVAFWESVVLAAYRPQNFPTWTAAREDAYINSGEPAMIQALAAAVLADGDRAAAEALLKDRRRPAAGLSDAPLAMGETVVDAKATAEIFEDIQVPFRAVRLTPAGSVSEKESRAAATLEDFLRANIAQEPNDATAAVLATAESIYPAAASAESQASNNTTAAPTSAPTPDSAATLAAVVLAPRD
;
A
#
# COMPACT_ATOMS: atom_id res chain seq x y z
N MET A 1 18.35 46.90 76.38
CA MET A 1 17.26 46.69 75.43
C MET A 1 17.83 46.21 74.11
N SER A 2 17.09 45.32 73.43
CA SER A 2 17.24 44.90 72.03
C SER A 2 18.38 43.92 71.71
N ARG A 3 18.08 42.62 71.86
CA ARG A 3 18.72 41.52 71.13
C ARG A 3 18.12 41.45 69.72
N HIS A 4 18.93 41.67 68.68
CA HIS A 4 18.56 41.28 67.32
C HIS A 4 18.90 39.81 67.10
N SER A 5 17.88 39.05 66.70
CA SER A 5 17.97 37.68 66.20
C SER A 5 18.62 37.70 64.82
N ASN A 6 19.83 37.12 64.71
CA ASN A 6 20.38 36.73 63.42
C ASN A 6 20.09 35.25 63.23
N GLY A 7 19.07 34.96 62.41
CA GLY A 7 18.71 33.61 62.03
C GLY A 7 19.70 33.01 61.04
N ARG A 8 20.13 31.77 61.31
CA ARG A 8 20.42 30.73 60.30
C ARG A 8 20.16 29.37 60.95
N ALA A 9 19.14 28.65 60.48
CA ALA A 9 18.92 27.26 60.84
C ALA A 9 19.91 26.38 60.06
N GLN A 10 20.79 25.68 60.77
CA GLN A 10 21.63 24.62 60.18
C GLN A 10 20.91 23.27 60.37
N PHE A 11 20.18 22.83 59.35
CA PHE A 11 19.72 21.44 59.27
C PHE A 11 20.90 20.55 58.84
N ARG A 12 21.54 19.87 59.81
CA ARG A 12 22.42 18.72 59.52
C ARG A 12 21.53 17.54 59.15
N VAL A 13 21.14 17.44 57.88
CA VAL A 13 20.44 16.25 57.36
C VAL A 13 21.40 15.07 57.50
N ALA A 14 21.00 14.05 58.27
CA ALA A 14 21.76 12.82 58.40
C ALA A 14 21.89 12.17 57.01
N LEU A 15 23.12 11.84 56.61
CA LEU A 15 23.45 11.31 55.27
C LEU A 15 22.88 9.90 55.02
N TRP A 16 22.57 9.17 56.10
CA TRP A 16 22.11 7.78 56.11
C TRP A 16 20.80 7.49 55.36
N PRO A 17 19.68 8.23 55.58
CA PRO A 17 18.43 8.00 54.86
C PRO A 17 18.55 8.16 53.33
N ILE A 18 19.44 9.03 52.86
CA ILE A 18 19.65 9.24 51.42
C ILE A 18 20.33 8.02 50.80
N VAL A 19 21.35 7.47 51.46
CA VAL A 19 22.05 6.26 50.98
C VAL A 19 21.11 5.05 50.93
N THR A 20 20.27 4.86 51.95
CA THR A 20 19.29 3.76 51.96
C THR A 20 18.28 3.89 50.82
N LEU A 21 17.79 5.11 50.54
CA LEU A 21 16.85 5.35 49.45
C LEU A 21 17.45 5.02 48.08
N VAL A 22 18.72 5.37 47.86
CA VAL A 22 19.45 5.08 46.61
C VAL A 22 19.65 3.57 46.43
N VAL A 23 19.99 2.84 47.49
CA VAL A 23 20.18 1.37 47.41
C VAL A 23 18.86 0.65 47.11
N VAL A 24 17.76 1.08 47.72
CA VAL A 24 16.43 0.49 47.46
C VAL A 24 16.00 0.77 46.02
N THR A 25 16.19 1.98 45.51
CA THR A 25 15.87 2.30 44.11
C THR A 25 16.74 1.52 43.12
N ALA A 26 18.04 1.34 43.42
CA ALA A 26 18.92 0.51 42.60
C ALA A 26 18.46 -0.96 42.55
N LEU A 27 18.08 -1.54 43.70
CA LEU A 27 17.57 -2.91 43.76
C LEU A 27 16.26 -3.09 42.97
N VAL A 28 15.33 -2.14 43.09
CA VAL A 28 14.07 -2.17 42.33
C VAL A 28 14.35 -2.06 40.83
N ALA A 29 15.26 -1.17 40.41
CA ALA A 29 15.66 -1.03 39.02
C ALA A 29 16.33 -2.31 38.48
N SER A 30 17.17 -2.97 39.28
CA SER A 30 17.79 -4.25 38.91
C SER A 30 16.77 -5.37 38.77
N VAL A 31 15.77 -5.46 39.65
CA VAL A 31 14.70 -6.48 39.54
C VAL A 31 13.84 -6.24 38.31
N ILE A 32 13.47 -4.98 38.02
CA ILE A 32 12.70 -4.62 36.82
C ILE A 32 13.51 -4.91 35.55
N GLY A 33 14.80 -4.54 35.53
CA GLY A 33 15.70 -4.82 34.41
C GLY A 33 15.89 -6.32 34.18
N TRP A 34 16.02 -7.11 35.24
CA TRP A 34 16.09 -8.57 35.17
C TRP A 34 14.79 -9.19 34.65
N MET A 35 13.63 -8.70 35.10
CA MET A 35 12.32 -9.18 34.64
C MET A 35 12.10 -8.85 33.16
N SER A 36 12.52 -7.66 32.72
CA SER A 36 12.47 -7.23 31.32
C SER A 36 13.38 -8.09 30.44
N LEU A 37 14.66 -8.27 30.84
CA LEU A 37 15.61 -9.11 30.12
C LEU A 37 15.15 -10.57 30.04
N ARG A 38 14.56 -11.09 31.12
CA ARG A 38 14.00 -12.45 31.19
C ARG A 38 12.77 -12.62 30.30
N ASN A 39 11.92 -11.60 30.18
CA ASN A 39 10.76 -11.62 29.29
C ASN A 39 11.20 -11.52 27.81
N SER A 40 12.20 -10.70 27.50
CA SER A 40 12.82 -10.63 26.17
C SER A 40 13.45 -11.97 25.78
N ALA A 41 14.24 -12.58 26.66
CA ALA A 41 14.86 -13.89 26.42
C ALA A 41 13.83 -15.03 26.28
N ARG A 42 12.69 -14.94 26.99
CA ARG A 42 11.56 -15.89 26.81
C ARG A 42 10.80 -15.69 25.51
N ALA A 43 10.61 -14.45 25.09
CA ALA A 43 10.01 -14.14 23.79
C ALA A 43 10.92 -14.60 22.64
N GLU A 44 12.23 -14.44 22.78
CA GLU A 44 13.24 -14.87 21.82
C GLU A 44 13.34 -16.39 21.74
N HIS A 45 13.34 -17.10 22.88
CA HIS A 45 13.29 -18.57 22.90
C HIS A 45 11.95 -19.15 22.43
N ALA A 46 10.82 -18.49 22.71
CA ALA A 46 9.51 -18.88 22.17
C ALA A 46 9.44 -18.64 20.65
N ALA A 47 10.08 -17.60 20.11
CA ALA A 47 10.18 -17.35 18.68
C ALA A 47 11.02 -18.44 17.95
N THR A 48 12.15 -18.88 18.53
CA THR A 48 12.92 -20.01 17.98
C THR A 48 12.22 -21.36 18.09
N ALA A 49 11.26 -21.51 19.01
CA ALA A 49 10.43 -22.71 19.12
C ALA A 49 9.15 -22.65 18.27
N ALA A 50 8.78 -21.48 17.73
CA ALA A 50 7.52 -21.28 17.01
C ALA A 50 7.60 -21.57 15.50
N CYS A 51 8.78 -21.58 14.89
CA CYS A 51 8.94 -21.85 13.46
C CYS A 51 10.04 -22.88 13.24
N SER A 52 9.78 -24.14 13.61
CA SER A 52 10.78 -25.22 13.58
C SER A 52 11.30 -25.55 12.19
N GLU A 53 10.53 -25.26 11.15
CA GLU A 53 10.92 -25.45 9.75
C GLU A 53 11.55 -24.18 9.12
N GLY A 54 11.67 -23.10 9.90
CA GLY A 54 12.31 -21.85 9.48
C GLY A 54 11.38 -20.83 8.82
N ASN A 55 11.93 -20.05 7.90
CA ASN A 55 11.22 -18.96 7.22
C ASN A 55 10.71 -19.40 5.84
N LEU A 56 9.51 -18.95 5.50
CA LEU A 56 8.87 -19.16 4.20
C LEU A 56 8.59 -17.81 3.54
N ASN A 57 9.11 -17.62 2.34
CA ASN A 57 8.81 -16.43 1.54
C ASN A 57 7.50 -16.67 0.80
N LEU A 58 6.52 -15.79 0.99
CA LEU A 58 5.27 -15.80 0.24
C LEU A 58 5.41 -14.86 -0.97
N PRO A 59 5.51 -15.38 -2.20
CA PRO A 59 5.64 -14.54 -3.39
C PRO A 59 4.29 -13.89 -3.75
N VAL A 60 4.29 -12.56 -3.84
CA VAL A 60 3.13 -11.73 -4.12
C VAL A 60 3.35 -10.96 -5.42
N TYR A 61 2.47 -11.17 -6.40
CA TYR A 61 2.38 -10.30 -7.57
C TYR A 61 1.29 -9.25 -7.36
N SER A 62 1.49 -8.05 -7.88
CA SER A 62 0.43 -7.03 -7.87
C SER A 62 0.56 -6.07 -9.04
N ASP A 63 -0.58 -5.68 -9.60
CA ASP A 63 -0.69 -4.59 -10.58
C ASP A 63 -0.82 -3.20 -9.92
N ALA A 64 -0.90 -3.15 -8.60
CA ALA A 64 -0.94 -1.93 -7.82
C ALA A 64 0.43 -1.27 -7.69
N ARG A 65 0.43 -0.01 -7.22
CA ARG A 65 1.65 0.74 -6.94
C ARG A 65 2.51 0.05 -5.89
N GLN A 66 3.82 0.01 -6.15
CA GLN A 66 4.77 -0.75 -5.32
C GLN A 66 4.78 -0.27 -3.86
N ASN A 67 4.84 1.03 -3.63
CA ASN A 67 4.88 1.63 -2.29
C ASN A 67 3.68 1.21 -1.40
N VAL A 68 2.47 1.15 -1.97
CA VAL A 68 1.25 0.77 -1.25
C VAL A 68 1.29 -0.69 -0.87
N VAL A 69 1.58 -1.56 -1.84
CA VAL A 69 1.66 -3.00 -1.59
C VAL A 69 2.79 -3.32 -0.61
N ASP A 70 3.95 -2.67 -0.70
CA ASP A 70 5.07 -2.91 0.23
C ASP A 70 4.69 -2.57 1.66
N GLN A 71 3.86 -1.54 1.87
CA GLN A 71 3.38 -1.20 3.21
C GLN A 71 2.50 -2.31 3.79
N ILE A 72 1.61 -2.88 2.99
CA ILE A 72 0.75 -4.00 3.40
C ILE A 72 1.57 -5.26 3.66
N LEU A 73 2.52 -5.59 2.77
CA LEU A 73 3.38 -6.76 2.93
C LEU A 73 4.31 -6.63 4.14
N ARG A 74 4.79 -5.42 4.45
CA ARG A 74 5.53 -5.13 5.68
C ARG A 74 4.65 -5.27 6.92
N ALA A 75 3.44 -4.72 6.90
CA ALA A 75 2.49 -4.85 8.02
C ALA A 75 2.16 -6.32 8.30
N TYR A 76 1.85 -7.08 7.26
CA TYR A 76 1.64 -8.52 7.34
C TYR A 76 2.89 -9.24 7.89
N SER A 77 4.07 -9.01 7.32
CA SER A 77 5.28 -9.69 7.80
C SER A 77 5.63 -9.32 9.25
N SER A 78 5.31 -8.09 9.68
CA SER A 78 5.51 -7.64 11.06
C SER A 78 4.55 -8.26 12.07
N SER A 79 3.41 -8.82 11.61
CA SER A 79 2.47 -9.52 12.48
C SER A 79 2.92 -10.95 12.83
N ALA A 80 4.14 -11.34 12.43
CA ALA A 80 4.71 -12.68 12.59
C ALA A 80 3.75 -13.81 12.15
N PRO A 81 3.26 -13.77 10.90
CA PRO A 81 2.28 -14.74 10.41
C PRO A 81 2.93 -16.12 10.30
N ARG A 82 2.13 -17.17 10.55
CA ARG A 82 2.59 -18.55 10.58
C ARG A 82 1.73 -19.43 9.69
N SER A 83 2.38 -20.31 8.94
CA SER A 83 1.71 -21.35 8.15
C SER A 83 2.35 -22.70 8.47
N GLY A 84 1.66 -23.51 9.28
CA GLY A 84 2.24 -24.70 9.89
C GLY A 84 3.45 -24.36 10.76
N ASP A 85 4.60 -24.95 10.43
CA ASP A 85 5.86 -24.79 11.15
C ASP A 85 6.78 -23.70 10.58
N TYR A 86 6.27 -22.90 9.63
CA TYR A 86 7.01 -21.80 9.01
C TYR A 86 6.56 -20.43 9.53
N CYS A 87 7.54 -19.54 9.68
CA CYS A 87 7.35 -18.10 9.81
C CYS A 87 7.23 -17.51 8.40
N VAL A 88 6.12 -16.87 8.07
CA VAL A 88 5.87 -16.37 6.73
C VAL A 88 6.33 -14.92 6.62
N THR A 89 7.03 -14.61 5.53
CA THR A 89 7.35 -13.23 5.15
C THR A 89 6.88 -13.02 3.71
N ALA A 90 6.19 -11.92 3.44
CA ALA A 90 5.72 -11.65 2.08
C ALA A 90 6.78 -10.89 1.28
N VAL A 91 7.04 -11.37 0.07
CA VAL A 91 7.99 -10.77 -0.87
C VAL A 91 7.30 -10.52 -2.20
N ARG A 92 7.60 -9.39 -2.83
CA ARG A 92 7.07 -9.10 -4.15
C ARG A 92 7.82 -9.88 -5.22
N VAL A 93 7.08 -10.37 -6.21
CA VAL A 93 7.64 -10.92 -7.45
C VAL A 93 7.19 -10.08 -8.64
N GLU A 94 7.98 -10.08 -9.71
CA GLU A 94 7.74 -9.25 -10.90
C GLU A 94 6.73 -9.90 -11.86
N SER A 95 6.52 -11.22 -11.75
CA SER A 95 5.68 -11.98 -12.67
C SER A 95 4.55 -12.72 -11.95
N LEU A 96 3.37 -12.76 -12.57
CA LEU A 96 2.22 -13.54 -12.08
C LEU A 96 2.55 -15.04 -12.05
N ALA A 97 3.41 -15.51 -12.97
CA ALA A 97 3.82 -16.91 -13.05
C ALA A 97 4.56 -17.42 -11.79
N GLU A 98 5.26 -16.53 -11.08
CA GLU A 98 6.01 -16.82 -9.85
C GLU A 98 5.21 -16.55 -8.57
N ALA A 99 3.96 -16.12 -8.69
CA ALA A 99 3.16 -15.68 -7.55
C ALA A 99 2.36 -16.82 -6.89
N ALA A 100 2.32 -16.80 -5.57
CA ALA A 100 1.40 -17.60 -4.76
C ALA A 100 0.09 -16.84 -4.50
N ILE A 101 0.12 -15.52 -4.55
CA ILE A 101 -1.05 -14.65 -4.42
C ILE A 101 -0.92 -13.41 -5.32
N VAL A 102 -2.02 -13.00 -5.93
CA VAL A 102 -2.12 -11.82 -6.80
C VAL A 102 -2.95 -10.76 -6.10
N ILE A 103 -2.49 -9.51 -6.08
CA ILE A 103 -3.28 -8.36 -5.64
C ILE A 103 -3.64 -7.52 -6.86
N SER A 104 -4.92 -7.45 -7.21
CA SER A 104 -5.40 -6.75 -8.40
C SER A 104 -6.73 -6.03 -8.19
N SER A 105 -6.93 -4.94 -8.92
CA SER A 105 -8.21 -4.22 -8.98
C SER A 105 -9.12 -4.70 -10.12
N ALA A 106 -8.66 -5.63 -10.97
CA ALA A 106 -9.46 -6.13 -12.08
C ALA A 106 -10.72 -6.86 -11.57
N PRO A 107 -11.88 -6.70 -12.26
CA PRO A 107 -13.08 -7.49 -11.99
C PRO A 107 -12.80 -8.99 -12.14
N THR A 108 -13.59 -9.81 -11.45
CA THR A 108 -13.35 -11.26 -11.36
C THR A 108 -13.09 -11.92 -12.71
N ASP A 109 -13.99 -11.78 -13.68
CA ASP A 109 -13.87 -12.47 -14.98
C ASP A 109 -12.60 -12.03 -15.73
N ALA A 110 -12.23 -10.75 -15.64
CA ALA A 110 -11.03 -10.22 -16.26
C ALA A 110 -9.75 -10.73 -15.57
N LEU A 111 -9.77 -10.82 -14.24
CA LEU A 111 -8.64 -11.35 -13.47
C LEU A 111 -8.47 -12.85 -13.69
N GLU A 112 -9.56 -13.63 -13.71
CA GLU A 112 -9.52 -15.07 -14.03
C GLU A 112 -9.00 -15.32 -15.44
N SER A 113 -9.41 -14.51 -16.42
CA SER A 113 -8.87 -14.55 -17.78
C SER A 113 -7.36 -14.30 -17.78
N THR A 114 -6.90 -13.29 -17.03
CA THR A 114 -5.48 -12.94 -16.90
C THR A 114 -4.68 -14.09 -16.25
N ILE A 115 -5.18 -14.64 -15.14
CA ILE A 115 -4.56 -15.77 -14.42
C ILE A 115 -4.47 -17.00 -15.33
N THR A 116 -5.54 -17.31 -16.06
CA THR A 116 -5.59 -18.45 -16.99
C THR A 116 -4.60 -18.24 -18.15
N SER A 117 -4.51 -17.03 -18.70
CA SER A 117 -3.57 -16.69 -19.77
C SER A 117 -2.11 -16.86 -19.34
N ALA A 118 -1.82 -16.65 -18.05
CA ALA A 118 -0.53 -16.90 -17.44
C ALA A 118 -0.28 -18.38 -17.07
N GLN A 119 -1.16 -19.30 -17.50
CA GLN A 119 -1.12 -20.73 -17.18
C GLN A 119 -1.15 -21.03 -15.67
N ARG A 120 -1.86 -20.17 -14.93
CA ARG A 120 -2.11 -20.32 -13.48
C ARG A 120 -3.57 -20.65 -13.24
N ALA A 121 -3.92 -21.03 -12.01
CA ALA A 121 -5.30 -21.20 -11.59
C ALA A 121 -5.50 -20.61 -10.19
N THR A 122 -6.72 -20.16 -9.91
CA THR A 122 -7.12 -19.71 -8.57
C THR A 122 -7.26 -20.92 -7.64
N ALA A 123 -6.86 -20.77 -6.38
CA ALA A 123 -6.96 -21.84 -5.39
C ALA A 123 -8.37 -21.95 -4.76
N THR A 124 -9.24 -20.97 -5.01
CA THR A 124 -10.62 -20.93 -4.52
C THR A 124 -11.56 -20.63 -5.67
N SER A 125 -12.60 -21.44 -5.82
CA SER A 125 -13.67 -21.23 -6.81
C SER A 125 -14.73 -20.22 -6.36
N GLU A 126 -14.57 -19.62 -5.17
CA GLU A 126 -15.51 -18.63 -4.65
C GLU A 126 -14.94 -17.23 -4.85
N ASN A 127 -15.70 -16.35 -5.52
CA ASN A 127 -15.41 -14.91 -5.76
C ASN A 127 -15.39 -14.06 -4.48
N ARG A 128 -14.94 -14.63 -3.36
CA ARG A 128 -14.83 -13.97 -2.05
C ARG A 128 -13.37 -13.64 -1.74
N TRP A 129 -12.69 -13.10 -2.74
CA TRP A 129 -11.32 -12.63 -2.60
C TRP A 129 -11.30 -11.41 -1.69
N PRO A 130 -10.54 -11.44 -0.58
CA PRO A 130 -10.54 -10.36 0.36
C PRO A 130 -9.92 -9.10 -0.26
N VAL A 131 -10.41 -7.96 0.16
CA VAL A 131 -9.83 -6.66 -0.19
C VAL A 131 -8.51 -6.51 0.56
N ALA A 132 -7.43 -6.31 -0.20
CA ALA A 132 -6.09 -6.02 0.29
C ALA A 132 -5.97 -4.55 0.73
N PHE A 133 -6.55 -3.64 -0.03
CA PHE A 133 -6.69 -2.23 0.29
C PHE A 133 -7.71 -1.56 -0.64
N TRP A 134 -8.10 -0.35 -0.25
CA TRP A 134 -8.95 0.54 -1.03
C TRP A 134 -8.11 1.72 -1.51
N GLU A 135 -8.21 2.06 -2.78
CA GLU A 135 -7.58 3.27 -3.34
C GLU A 135 -8.65 4.30 -3.67
N SER A 136 -8.57 5.48 -3.06
CA SER A 136 -9.50 6.57 -3.35
C SER A 136 -9.30 7.08 -4.77
N VAL A 137 -10.41 7.34 -5.47
CA VAL A 137 -10.42 8.15 -6.68
C VAL A 137 -10.50 9.62 -6.25
N VAL A 138 -9.65 10.44 -6.83
CA VAL A 138 -9.56 11.87 -6.54
C VAL A 138 -9.67 12.68 -7.82
N LEU A 139 -10.09 13.93 -7.67
CA LEU A 139 -10.02 14.93 -8.73
C LEU A 139 -8.82 15.83 -8.44
N ALA A 140 -7.79 15.74 -9.27
CA ALA A 140 -6.55 16.50 -9.11
C ALA A 140 -6.46 17.64 -10.13
N ALA A 141 -6.04 18.83 -9.68
CA ALA A 141 -5.82 20.00 -10.52
C ALA A 141 -4.52 20.71 -10.14
N TYR A 142 -3.74 21.12 -11.14
CA TYR A 142 -2.53 21.94 -10.92
C TYR A 142 -2.84 23.42 -10.66
N ARG A 143 -4.02 23.89 -11.10
CA ARG A 143 -4.49 25.26 -10.90
C ARG A 143 -5.93 25.24 -10.36
N PRO A 144 -6.16 24.74 -9.13
CA PRO A 144 -7.51 24.62 -8.56
C PRO A 144 -8.25 25.96 -8.51
N GLN A 145 -7.55 27.07 -8.39
CA GLN A 145 -8.11 28.43 -8.40
C GLN A 145 -8.78 28.85 -9.72
N ASN A 146 -8.55 28.11 -10.81
CA ASN A 146 -9.25 28.34 -12.08
C ASN A 146 -10.71 27.86 -12.04
N PHE A 147 -11.08 27.10 -11.01
CA PHE A 147 -12.42 26.57 -10.83
C PHE A 147 -13.08 27.25 -9.63
N PRO A 148 -14.34 27.70 -9.77
CA PRO A 148 -15.07 28.30 -8.64
C PRO A 148 -15.37 27.26 -7.55
N THR A 149 -15.56 25.99 -7.94
CA THR A 149 -15.79 24.84 -7.06
C THR A 149 -15.21 23.57 -7.70
N TRP A 150 -15.03 22.52 -6.91
CA TRP A 150 -14.67 21.21 -7.42
C TRP A 150 -15.77 20.53 -8.23
N THR A 151 -17.04 20.90 -7.99
CA THR A 151 -18.15 20.51 -8.88
C THR A 151 -17.98 21.08 -10.28
N ALA A 152 -17.55 22.34 -10.42
CA ALA A 152 -17.24 22.91 -11.74
C ALA A 152 -16.00 22.25 -12.36
N ALA A 153 -14.97 21.95 -11.55
CA ALA A 153 -13.79 21.21 -11.99
C ALA A 153 -14.14 19.83 -12.57
N ARG A 154 -15.13 19.14 -11.98
CA ARG A 154 -15.62 17.84 -12.44
C ARG A 154 -16.15 17.87 -13.88
N GLU A 155 -16.89 18.92 -14.25
CA GLU A 155 -17.50 19.02 -15.59
C GLU A 155 -16.45 19.05 -16.71
N ASP A 156 -15.27 19.57 -16.41
CA ASP A 156 -14.12 19.69 -17.33
C ASP A 156 -13.07 18.58 -17.15
N ALA A 157 -13.33 17.62 -16.26
CA ALA A 157 -12.35 16.61 -15.90
C ALA A 157 -12.06 15.62 -17.04
N TYR A 158 -10.82 15.17 -17.08
CA TYR A 158 -10.35 14.04 -17.89
C TYR A 158 -10.00 12.86 -16.97
N ILE A 159 -10.01 11.66 -17.52
CA ILE A 159 -9.59 10.44 -16.84
C ILE A 159 -8.09 10.23 -17.09
N ASN A 160 -7.32 10.01 -16.03
CA ASN A 160 -5.89 9.71 -16.16
C ASN A 160 -5.69 8.36 -16.86
N SER A 161 -5.10 8.37 -18.05
CA SER A 161 -4.87 7.15 -18.84
C SER A 161 -3.71 6.28 -18.32
N GLY A 162 -2.93 6.76 -17.34
CA GLY A 162 -1.84 6.02 -16.71
C GLY A 162 -2.25 5.21 -15.47
N GLU A 163 -3.55 5.13 -15.18
CA GLU A 163 -4.09 4.33 -14.09
C GLU A 163 -4.45 2.91 -14.50
N PRO A 164 -4.51 1.96 -13.55
CA PRO A 164 -5.18 0.69 -13.76
C PRO A 164 -6.58 0.87 -14.35
N ALA A 165 -6.95 -0.01 -15.28
CA ALA A 165 -8.23 0.06 -15.99
C ALA A 165 -9.46 0.20 -15.07
N MET A 166 -9.46 -0.43 -13.88
CA MET A 166 -10.60 -0.31 -12.96
C MET A 166 -10.72 1.09 -12.34
N ILE A 167 -9.61 1.77 -12.04
CA ILE A 167 -9.62 3.17 -11.60
C ILE A 167 -10.17 4.06 -12.71
N GLN A 168 -9.75 3.84 -13.96
CA GLN A 168 -10.30 4.57 -15.10
C GLN A 168 -11.81 4.35 -15.27
N ALA A 169 -12.27 3.10 -15.12
CA ALA A 169 -13.69 2.75 -15.23
C ALA A 169 -14.53 3.38 -14.11
N LEU A 170 -14.06 3.36 -12.86
CA LEU A 170 -14.72 4.02 -11.73
C LEU A 170 -14.76 5.54 -11.92
N ALA A 171 -13.64 6.16 -12.29
CA ALA A 171 -13.60 7.59 -12.60
C ALA A 171 -14.61 7.97 -13.69
N ALA A 172 -14.71 7.17 -14.76
CA ALA A 172 -15.67 7.39 -15.83
C ALA A 172 -17.13 7.23 -15.38
N ALA A 173 -17.43 6.16 -14.63
CA ALA A 173 -18.76 5.89 -14.10
C ALA A 173 -19.23 7.03 -13.20
N VAL A 174 -18.35 7.53 -12.34
CA VAL A 174 -18.66 8.66 -11.45
C VAL A 174 -18.84 9.94 -12.25
N LEU A 175 -17.91 10.28 -13.16
CA LEU A 175 -18.05 11.48 -14.00
C LEU A 175 -19.33 11.50 -14.85
N ALA A 176 -19.88 10.32 -15.16
CA ALA A 176 -21.13 10.13 -15.88
C ALA A 176 -22.37 9.93 -14.99
N ASP A 177 -22.27 10.16 -13.68
CA ASP A 177 -23.38 9.95 -12.72
C ASP A 177 -23.98 8.54 -12.78
N GLY A 178 -23.13 7.53 -13.02
CA GLY A 178 -23.51 6.14 -13.17
C GLY A 178 -24.10 5.76 -14.54
N ASP A 179 -24.25 6.71 -15.47
CA ASP A 179 -24.73 6.41 -16.82
C ASP A 179 -23.64 5.66 -17.63
N ARG A 180 -23.94 4.40 -17.98
CA ARG A 180 -23.00 3.53 -18.69
C ARG A 180 -22.58 4.09 -20.05
N ALA A 181 -23.52 4.64 -20.83
CA ALA A 181 -23.23 5.08 -22.20
C ALA A 181 -22.38 6.36 -22.20
N ALA A 182 -22.69 7.29 -21.28
CA ALA A 182 -21.88 8.47 -21.07
C ALA A 182 -20.49 8.11 -20.51
N ALA A 183 -20.39 7.15 -19.57
CA ALA A 183 -19.11 6.69 -19.05
C ALA A 183 -18.22 6.07 -20.15
N GLU A 184 -18.79 5.24 -21.03
CA GLU A 184 -18.06 4.70 -22.19
C GLU A 184 -17.60 5.79 -23.16
N ALA A 185 -18.41 6.84 -23.36
CA ALA A 185 -18.03 7.98 -24.18
C ALA A 185 -16.86 8.76 -23.53
N LEU A 186 -16.90 8.97 -22.20
CA LEU A 186 -15.80 9.61 -21.46
C LEU A 186 -14.50 8.82 -21.59
N LEU A 187 -14.54 7.49 -21.49
CA LEU A 187 -13.35 6.66 -21.71
C LEU A 187 -12.78 6.85 -23.13
N LYS A 188 -13.63 7.02 -24.15
CA LYS A 188 -13.17 7.24 -25.53
C LYS A 188 -12.60 8.64 -25.74
N ASP A 189 -13.30 9.65 -25.25
CA ASP A 189 -13.09 11.05 -25.65
C ASP A 189 -12.27 11.86 -24.63
N ARG A 190 -12.26 11.43 -23.36
CA ARG A 190 -11.72 12.20 -22.23
C ARG A 190 -10.63 11.47 -21.45
N ARG A 191 -9.80 10.66 -22.11
CA ARG A 191 -8.57 10.13 -21.50
C ARG A 191 -7.35 10.98 -21.83
N ARG A 192 -6.53 11.26 -20.81
CA ARG A 192 -5.25 11.97 -20.97
C ARG A 192 -4.19 11.43 -20.01
N PRO A 193 -2.90 11.40 -20.40
CA PRO A 193 -1.83 11.12 -19.46
C PRO A 193 -1.69 12.27 -18.45
N ALA A 194 -1.13 11.98 -17.28
CA ALA A 194 -0.87 12.98 -16.23
C ALA A 194 0.16 14.08 -16.63
N ALA A 195 0.75 14.04 -17.83
CA ALA A 195 1.88 14.88 -18.20
C ALA A 195 1.49 16.33 -18.59
N GLY A 196 2.20 17.29 -17.98
CA GLY A 196 2.51 18.60 -18.55
C GLY A 196 1.39 19.64 -18.59
N LEU A 197 1.32 20.50 -17.57
CA LEU A 197 0.75 21.87 -17.60
C LEU A 197 -0.70 22.02 -18.10
N SER A 198 -1.50 20.96 -18.12
CA SER A 198 -2.93 21.04 -18.42
C SER A 198 -3.67 21.71 -17.25
N ASP A 199 -4.44 22.76 -17.55
CA ASP A 199 -5.37 23.38 -16.59
C ASP A 199 -6.54 22.46 -16.23
N ALA A 200 -6.86 21.49 -17.09
CA ALA A 200 -7.99 20.62 -16.90
C ALA A 200 -7.75 19.64 -15.73
N PRO A 201 -8.76 19.40 -14.88
CA PRO A 201 -8.68 18.45 -13.78
C PRO A 201 -8.55 17.01 -14.28
N LEU A 202 -7.93 16.15 -13.48
CA LEU A 202 -7.73 14.74 -13.75
C LEU A 202 -8.38 13.89 -12.65
N ALA A 203 -9.30 13.00 -13.04
CA ALA A 203 -9.79 11.94 -12.20
C ALA A 203 -8.78 10.79 -12.22
N MET A 204 -8.25 10.44 -11.04
CA MET A 204 -7.09 9.56 -10.90
C MET A 204 -7.04 8.88 -9.53
N GLY A 205 -6.14 7.92 -9.32
CA GLY A 205 -5.91 7.33 -8.01
C GLY A 205 -5.17 8.30 -7.08
N GLU A 206 -5.54 8.33 -5.80
CA GLU A 206 -4.91 9.22 -4.81
C GLU A 206 -3.38 9.02 -4.74
N THR A 207 -2.91 7.80 -4.98
CA THR A 207 -1.52 7.41 -4.76
C THR A 207 -0.54 7.97 -5.81
N VAL A 208 -1.05 8.58 -6.89
CA VAL A 208 -0.24 9.10 -8.00
C VAL A 208 -0.40 10.60 -8.25
N VAL A 209 -1.10 11.29 -7.36
CA VAL A 209 -1.23 12.75 -7.44
C VAL A 209 0.15 13.38 -7.36
N ASP A 210 0.49 14.20 -8.37
CA ASP A 210 1.76 14.95 -8.37
C ASP A 210 1.78 15.91 -7.17
N ALA A 211 2.92 16.02 -6.50
CA ALA A 211 3.09 16.88 -5.32
C ALA A 211 2.78 18.38 -5.57
N LYS A 212 2.74 18.82 -6.83
CA LYS A 212 2.37 20.19 -7.24
C LYS A 212 0.88 20.34 -7.54
N ALA A 213 0.13 19.26 -7.66
CA ALA A 213 -1.32 19.30 -7.82
C ALA A 213 -2.00 19.41 -6.46
N THR A 214 -3.18 20.02 -6.45
CA THR A 214 -4.13 19.90 -5.35
C THR A 214 -5.16 18.85 -5.75
N ALA A 215 -5.55 17.98 -4.83
CA ALA A 215 -6.58 16.98 -5.07
C ALA A 215 -7.70 17.08 -4.04
N GLU A 216 -8.92 16.79 -4.46
CA GLU A 216 -10.06 16.54 -3.59
C GLU A 216 -10.55 15.11 -3.77
N ILE A 217 -10.97 14.48 -2.67
CA ILE A 217 -11.60 13.17 -2.69
C ILE A 217 -12.85 13.25 -3.57
N PHE A 218 -12.90 12.40 -4.59
CA PHE A 218 -13.95 12.43 -5.59
C PHE A 218 -15.10 11.54 -5.12
N GLU A 219 -16.08 12.16 -4.45
CA GLU A 219 -17.31 11.51 -3.94
C GLU A 219 -17.09 10.32 -3.00
N ASP A 220 -15.93 10.26 -2.33
CA ASP A 220 -15.50 9.11 -1.49
C ASP A 220 -15.50 7.79 -2.26
N ILE A 221 -15.22 7.82 -3.56
CA ILE A 221 -15.19 6.62 -4.39
C ILE A 221 -13.86 5.90 -4.21
N GLN A 222 -13.91 4.58 -4.02
CA GLN A 222 -12.75 3.77 -3.73
C GLN A 222 -12.70 2.54 -4.63
N VAL A 223 -11.50 2.19 -5.09
CA VAL A 223 -11.26 1.02 -5.93
C VAL A 223 -10.75 -0.11 -5.04
N PRO A 224 -11.44 -1.27 -4.99
CA PRO A 224 -10.95 -2.41 -4.23
C PRO A 224 -9.83 -3.11 -4.99
N PHE A 225 -8.68 -3.27 -4.34
CA PHE A 225 -7.66 -4.22 -4.79
C PHE A 225 -7.83 -5.52 -4.01
N ARG A 226 -8.15 -6.61 -4.69
CA ARG A 226 -8.44 -7.92 -4.09
C ARG A 226 -7.23 -8.84 -4.14
N ALA A 227 -7.05 -9.64 -3.10
CA ALA A 227 -6.00 -10.64 -3.02
C ALA A 227 -6.54 -12.03 -3.41
N VAL A 228 -5.91 -12.66 -4.41
CA VAL A 228 -6.34 -13.91 -5.02
C VAL A 228 -5.24 -14.95 -4.90
N ARG A 229 -5.47 -15.96 -4.05
CA ARG A 229 -4.54 -17.09 -3.92
C ARG A 229 -4.53 -17.94 -5.18
N LEU A 230 -3.33 -18.34 -5.60
CA LEU A 230 -3.09 -19.21 -6.75
C LEU A 230 -2.72 -20.63 -6.32
N THR A 231 -3.04 -21.61 -7.17
CA THR A 231 -2.60 -23.00 -7.00
C THR A 231 -1.08 -23.13 -7.19
N PRO A 232 -0.47 -24.19 -6.67
CA PRO A 232 0.95 -24.45 -6.90
C PRO A 232 1.21 -24.75 -8.37
N ALA A 233 2.25 -24.15 -8.94
CA ALA A 233 2.77 -24.47 -10.27
C ALA A 233 4.10 -23.74 -10.51
N GLY A 234 4.92 -24.25 -11.43
CA GLY A 234 6.23 -23.68 -11.73
C GLY A 234 7.15 -23.71 -10.51
N SER A 235 7.73 -22.55 -10.16
CA SER A 235 8.57 -22.36 -8.97
C SER A 235 7.79 -22.26 -7.66
N VAL A 236 6.46 -22.09 -7.71
CA VAL A 236 5.62 -21.93 -6.52
C VAL A 236 5.22 -23.29 -5.97
N SER A 237 5.68 -23.56 -4.75
CA SER A 237 5.41 -24.78 -3.99
C SER A 237 4.03 -24.77 -3.32
N GLU A 238 3.59 -25.97 -2.92
CA GLU A 238 2.34 -26.14 -2.15
C GLU A 238 2.39 -25.41 -0.79
N LYS A 239 3.57 -25.29 -0.19
CA LYS A 239 3.77 -24.58 1.07
C LYS A 239 3.52 -23.07 0.88
N GLU A 240 4.05 -22.48 -0.17
CA GLU A 240 3.87 -21.06 -0.50
C GLU A 240 2.40 -20.75 -0.84
N SER A 241 1.76 -21.58 -1.67
CA SER A 241 0.31 -21.44 -1.93
C SER A 241 -0.51 -21.57 -0.65
N ARG A 242 -0.20 -22.49 0.26
CA ARG A 242 -0.90 -22.56 1.57
C ARG A 242 -0.67 -21.34 2.44
N ALA A 243 0.55 -20.79 2.43
CA ALA A 243 0.89 -19.60 3.21
C ALA A 243 0.09 -18.37 2.78
N ALA A 244 -0.30 -18.28 1.51
CA ALA A 244 -1.16 -17.21 1.00
C ALA A 244 -2.51 -17.09 1.75
N ALA A 245 -3.06 -18.20 2.28
CA ALA A 245 -4.28 -18.14 3.09
C ALA A 245 -4.11 -17.30 4.36
N THR A 246 -2.91 -17.28 4.93
CA THR A 246 -2.63 -16.51 6.15
C THR A 246 -2.57 -15.00 5.86
N LEU A 247 -2.16 -14.61 4.65
CA LEU A 247 -2.27 -13.22 4.17
C LEU A 247 -3.74 -12.85 3.95
N GLU A 248 -4.53 -13.72 3.32
CA GLU A 248 -5.97 -13.47 3.18
C GLU A 248 -6.67 -13.27 4.53
N ASP A 249 -6.35 -14.09 5.53
CA ASP A 249 -6.91 -13.96 6.88
C ASP A 249 -6.49 -12.65 7.56
N PHE A 250 -5.22 -12.26 7.41
CA PHE A 250 -4.73 -10.97 7.87
C PHE A 250 -5.51 -9.81 7.22
N LEU A 251 -5.75 -9.87 5.91
CA LEU A 251 -6.49 -8.84 5.19
C LEU A 251 -7.95 -8.75 5.68
N ARG A 252 -8.64 -9.89 5.82
CA ARG A 252 -10.02 -9.91 6.35
C ARG A 252 -10.13 -9.34 7.76
N ALA A 253 -9.10 -9.54 8.59
CA ALA A 253 -9.09 -9.07 9.96
C ALA A 253 -8.78 -7.57 10.10
N ASN A 254 -8.07 -6.98 9.13
CA ASN A 254 -7.52 -5.62 9.26
C ASN A 254 -8.06 -4.62 8.23
N ILE A 255 -8.72 -5.08 7.16
CA ILE A 255 -9.21 -4.24 6.07
C ILE A 255 -10.72 -4.41 5.95
N ALA A 256 -11.44 -3.31 5.74
CA ALA A 256 -12.87 -3.35 5.43
C ALA A 256 -13.09 -4.13 4.12
N GLN A 257 -14.03 -5.07 4.12
CA GLN A 257 -14.22 -5.97 2.97
C GLN A 257 -15.35 -5.51 2.03
N GLU A 258 -16.24 -4.66 2.52
CA GLU A 258 -17.38 -4.13 1.78
C GLU A 258 -17.09 -2.71 1.28
N PRO A 259 -17.55 -2.35 0.06
CA PRO A 259 -17.47 -0.97 -0.41
C PRO A 259 -18.32 -0.05 0.46
N ASN A 260 -17.97 1.23 0.50
CA ASN A 260 -18.87 2.26 1.00
C ASN A 260 -20.05 2.48 0.03
N ASP A 261 -21.07 3.21 0.50
CA ASP A 261 -22.31 3.42 -0.27
C ASP A 261 -22.05 4.13 -1.61
N ALA A 262 -21.13 5.09 -1.64
CA ALA A 262 -20.77 5.83 -2.85
C ALA A 262 -20.16 4.91 -3.90
N THR A 263 -19.18 4.08 -3.52
CA THR A 263 -18.56 3.10 -4.40
C THR A 263 -19.59 2.06 -4.87
N ALA A 264 -20.41 1.55 -3.95
CA ALA A 264 -21.43 0.54 -4.27
C ALA A 264 -22.42 1.03 -5.34
N ALA A 265 -22.75 2.33 -5.35
CA ALA A 265 -23.69 2.93 -6.30
C ALA A 265 -23.19 2.90 -7.76
N VAL A 266 -21.87 2.93 -7.99
CA VAL A 266 -21.27 3.03 -9.33
C VAL A 266 -20.47 1.79 -9.75
N LEU A 267 -20.16 0.89 -8.81
CA LEU A 267 -19.27 -0.24 -9.04
C LEU A 267 -19.76 -1.15 -10.19
N ALA A 268 -21.06 -1.48 -10.24
CA ALA A 268 -21.61 -2.31 -11.31
C ALA A 268 -21.48 -1.66 -12.70
N THR A 269 -21.66 -0.33 -12.78
CA THR A 269 -21.42 0.41 -14.03
C THR A 269 -19.95 0.34 -14.40
N ALA A 270 -19.04 0.59 -13.46
CA ALA A 270 -17.60 0.53 -13.69
C ALA A 270 -17.13 -0.87 -14.15
N GLU A 271 -17.59 -1.93 -13.50
CA GLU A 271 -17.29 -3.32 -13.90
C GLU A 271 -17.78 -3.62 -15.33
N SER A 272 -18.96 -3.12 -15.70
CA SER A 272 -19.52 -3.32 -17.05
C SER A 272 -18.72 -2.64 -18.16
N ILE A 273 -18.08 -1.49 -17.86
CA ILE A 273 -17.29 -0.71 -18.83
C ILE A 273 -15.78 -0.99 -18.71
N TYR A 274 -15.35 -1.82 -17.76
CA TYR A 274 -13.96 -2.21 -17.58
C TYR A 274 -13.27 -2.67 -18.88
N PRO A 275 -13.90 -3.47 -19.77
CA PRO A 275 -13.27 -3.85 -21.04
C PRO A 275 -12.90 -2.65 -21.91
N ALA A 276 -13.70 -1.58 -21.90
CA ALA A 276 -13.41 -0.35 -22.66
C ALA A 276 -12.24 0.44 -22.05
N ALA A 277 -12.07 0.39 -20.74
CA ALA A 277 -10.92 0.94 -20.04
C ALA A 277 -9.65 0.13 -20.36
N ALA A 278 -9.68 -1.19 -20.16
CA ALA A 278 -8.54 -2.10 -20.37
C ALA A 278 -8.05 -2.15 -21.83
N SER A 279 -8.96 -2.06 -22.81
CA SER A 279 -8.58 -2.11 -24.23
C SER A 279 -7.69 -0.96 -24.68
N ALA A 280 -7.73 0.18 -23.98
CA ALA A 280 -6.90 1.32 -24.34
C ALA A 280 -5.53 1.33 -23.66
N GLU A 281 -5.40 0.66 -22.52
CA GLU A 281 -4.11 0.44 -21.84
C GLU A 281 -3.14 -0.31 -22.76
N SER A 282 -3.67 -1.31 -23.48
CA SER A 282 -2.94 -2.06 -24.53
C SER A 282 -2.51 -1.18 -25.72
N GLN A 283 -3.22 -0.10 -26.05
CA GLN A 283 -2.84 0.80 -27.15
C GLN A 283 -1.78 1.83 -26.74
N ALA A 284 -1.76 2.26 -25.47
CA ALA A 284 -0.74 3.17 -24.94
C ALA A 284 0.65 2.49 -24.81
N SER A 285 0.67 1.20 -24.44
CA SER A 285 1.93 0.44 -24.32
C SER A 285 2.60 0.17 -25.68
N ASN A 286 1.81 -0.06 -26.74
CA ASN A 286 2.35 -0.27 -28.09
C ASN A 286 2.91 1.00 -28.76
N ASN A 287 2.55 2.20 -28.28
CA ASN A 287 3.02 3.46 -28.86
C ASN A 287 4.27 4.05 -28.17
N THR A 288 4.83 3.38 -27.15
CA THR A 288 6.04 3.85 -26.44
C THR A 288 7.33 3.22 -26.97
N THR A 289 7.28 2.29 -27.93
CA THR A 289 8.47 1.71 -28.57
C THR A 289 8.72 2.32 -29.96
N ALA A 290 9.05 3.60 -29.99
CA ALA A 290 9.70 4.22 -31.15
C ALA A 290 10.63 5.35 -30.69
N ALA A 291 11.63 5.02 -29.87
CA ALA A 291 12.82 5.85 -29.76
C ALA A 291 13.77 5.51 -30.92
N PRO A 292 14.30 6.50 -31.66
CA PRO A 292 15.21 6.26 -32.76
C PRO A 292 16.54 5.72 -32.24
N THR A 293 16.97 4.59 -32.79
CA THR A 293 18.30 4.00 -32.61
C THR A 293 19.37 5.05 -32.87
N SER A 294 19.99 5.52 -31.79
CA SER A 294 21.24 6.28 -31.83
C SER A 294 22.33 5.36 -31.29
N ALA A 295 23.28 5.00 -32.15
CA ALA A 295 24.41 4.13 -31.84
C ALA A 295 25.29 4.70 -30.70
N PRO A 296 25.96 3.84 -29.90
CA PRO A 296 26.79 4.30 -28.81
C PRO A 296 28.13 4.83 -29.33
N THR A 297 28.51 6.02 -28.89
CA THR A 297 29.91 6.51 -28.92
C THR A 297 30.53 6.25 -27.55
N PRO A 298 31.76 5.69 -27.47
CA PRO A 298 32.46 5.52 -26.21
C PRO A 298 33.26 6.78 -25.91
N ASP A 299 33.01 7.41 -24.76
CA ASP A 299 34.02 8.03 -23.88
C ASP A 299 33.35 8.94 -22.86
N SER A 300 33.40 8.55 -21.58
CA SER A 300 33.91 9.37 -20.47
C SER A 300 33.62 8.68 -19.14
N ALA A 301 34.70 8.22 -18.52
CA ALA A 301 34.75 7.78 -17.14
C ALA A 301 34.72 8.96 -16.15
N ALA A 302 34.44 8.64 -14.88
CA ALA A 302 34.49 9.47 -13.67
C ALA A 302 33.26 10.38 -13.47
N THR A 303 32.59 10.43 -12.31
CA THR A 303 33.11 10.43 -10.94
C THR A 303 32.01 10.01 -9.94
N LEU A 304 32.36 9.09 -9.04
CA LEU A 304 31.67 8.81 -7.78
C LEU A 304 31.76 10.02 -6.84
N ALA A 305 30.64 10.44 -6.24
CA ALA A 305 30.67 11.21 -5.00
C ALA A 305 29.47 10.88 -4.12
N ALA A 306 29.79 10.34 -2.95
CA ALA A 306 28.90 10.03 -1.85
C ALA A 306 28.27 11.30 -1.26
N VAL A 307 27.03 11.21 -0.79
CA VAL A 307 26.47 12.17 0.18
C VAL A 307 26.14 11.43 1.46
N VAL A 308 26.91 11.81 2.48
CA VAL A 308 26.96 11.32 3.84
C VAL A 308 25.86 11.96 4.67
N LEU A 309 25.24 11.13 5.51
CA LEU A 309 24.40 11.49 6.65
C LEU A 309 25.12 12.44 7.62
N ALA A 310 24.44 13.50 8.06
CA ALA A 310 24.75 14.15 9.33
C ALA A 310 23.44 14.63 10.02
N PRO A 311 23.34 14.49 11.35
CA PRO A 311 22.13 14.74 12.13
C PRO A 311 21.95 16.23 12.46
N ARG A 312 20.70 16.61 12.76
CA ARG A 312 20.36 17.93 13.31
C ARG A 312 20.35 17.84 14.84
N ASP A 313 21.12 18.73 15.47
CA ASP A 313 20.86 19.24 16.83
C ASP A 313 19.61 20.14 16.84
#